data_AF-A0A7J4QGR7-F1
#
_entry.id   AF-A0A7J4QGR7-F1
#
_cell.length_a   1.000
_cell.length_b   1.000
_cell.length_c   1.000
_cell.angle_alpha   90.00
_cell.angle_beta   90.00
_cell.angle_gamma   90.00
#
_symmetry.space_group_name_H-M   'P 1'
#
loop_
_entity.id
_entity.type
_entity.pdbx_description
1 polymer ?
#
loop_
_entity_poly.entity_id
_entity_poly.type
_entity_poly.pdbx_seq_one_letter_code
_entity_poly.pdbx_strand_id
1 'polypeptide(L)' 'MVRIQDNNGQFRLTIPRDIARLKGWGQGSEVALILDSNGNVAVIDITEKKKGGKK' A
#
# COMPACT_ATOMS: atom_id res chain seq x y z
N MET A 1 -3.41 -8.47 14.05
CA MET A 1 -4.67 -7.72 14.23
C MET A 1 -4.50 -6.36 13.57
N VAL A 2 -5.27 -6.06 12.52
CA VAL A 2 -5.23 -4.74 11.85
C VAL A 2 -6.18 -3.83 12.61
N ARG A 3 -5.67 -2.73 13.16
CA ARG A 3 -6.50 -1.70 13.81
C ARG A 3 -6.74 -0.58 12.81
N ILE A 4 -8.02 -0.29 12.55
CA ILE A 4 -8.44 0.94 11.90
C ILE A 4 -8.47 2.01 12.99
N GLN A 5 -7.74 3.10 12.78
CA GLN A 5 -7.77 4.27 13.68
C GLN A 5 -8.36 5.45 12.90
N ASP A 6 -9.29 6.16 13.54
CA ASP A 6 -9.77 7.46 13.07
C ASP A 6 -8.83 8.54 13.60
N ASN A 7 -8.27 9.34 12.69
CA ASN A 7 -7.47 10.50 13.04
C ASN A 7 -7.99 11.71 12.25
N ASN A 8 -8.84 12.51 12.89
CA ASN A 8 -9.44 13.72 12.32
C ASN A 8 -10.16 13.49 10.97
N GLY A 9 -10.91 12.39 10.85
CA GLY A 9 -11.64 12.04 9.63
C GLY A 9 -10.78 11.31 8.58
N GLN A 10 -9.51 11.03 8.89
CA GLN A 10 -8.65 10.20 8.06
C GLN A 10 -8.50 8.80 8.66
N PHE A 11 -9.02 7.81 7.94
CA PHE A 11 -8.84 6.41 8.29
C PHE A 11 -7.40 5.96 8.00
N ARG A 12 -6.77 5.33 8.98
CA ARG A 12 -5.42 4.78 8.85
C ARG A 12 -5.45 3.26 8.89
N LEU A 13 -4.79 2.65 7.91
CA LEU A 13 -4.46 1.22 7.93
C LEU A 13 -3.03 1.06 8.46
N THR A 14 -2.86 0.30 9.54
CA THR A 14 -1.51 -0.04 10.03
C THR A 14 -1.00 -1.26 9.28
N ILE A 15 0.11 -1.11 8.55
CA ILE A 15 0.81 -2.22 7.92
C ILE A 15 1.77 -2.84 8.95
N PRO A 16 1.71 -4.16 9.22
CA PRO A 16 2.65 -4.84 10.10
C PRO A 16 4.11 -4.63 9.66
N ARG A 17 5.00 -4.38 10.62
CA ARG A 17 6.43 -4.10 10.36
C ARG A 17 7.11 -5.20 9.54
N ASP A 18 6.76 -6.46 9.77
CA ASP A 18 7.36 -7.58 9.04
C ASP A 18 6.96 -7.58 7.56
N ILE A 19 5.72 -7.21 7.24
CA ILE A 19 5.24 -7.10 5.85
C ILE A 19 5.94 -5.93 5.17
N ALA A 20 5.99 -4.77 5.82
CA ALA A 20 6.70 -3.60 5.31
C ALA A 20 8.18 -3.93 5.02
N ARG A 21 8.87 -4.61 5.95
CA ARG A 21 10.26 -5.05 5.76
C ARG A 21 10.41 -6.02 4.58
N LEU A 22 9.53 -7.03 4.46
CA LEU A 22 9.56 -7.99 3.36
C LEU A 22 9.31 -7.34 1.99
N LYS A 23 8.51 -6.28 1.95
CA LYS A 23 8.25 -5.49 0.74
C LYS A 23 9.30 -4.40 0.48
N GLY A 24 10.23 -4.18 1.40
CA GLY A 24 11.20 -3.09 1.31
C GLY A 24 10.60 -1.70 1.51
N TRP A 25 9.41 -1.60 2.13
CA TRP A 25 8.76 -0.34 2.44
C TRP A 25 9.39 0.32 3.65
N GLY A 26 9.78 1.58 3.46
CA GLY A 26 10.30 2.47 4.49
C GLY A 26 9.38 3.67 4.70
N GLN A 27 9.80 4.58 5.58
CA GLN A 27 9.14 5.87 5.72
C GLN A 27 9.26 6.66 4.40
N GLY A 28 8.15 7.17 3.90
CA GLY A 28 8.10 7.90 2.63
C GLY A 28 7.94 7.02 1.39
N SER A 29 7.88 5.69 1.53
CA SER A 29 7.52 4.81 0.41
C SER A 29 6.09 5.10 -0.05
N GLU A 30 5.93 5.36 -1.35
CA GLU A 30 4.61 5.53 -1.96
C GLU A 30 4.03 4.16 -2.34
N VAL A 31 2.79 3.93 -1.91
CA VAL A 31 2.04 2.70 -2.17
C VAL A 31 0.65 3.06 -2.69
N ALA A 32 0.11 2.24 -3.59
CA ALA A 32 -1.25 2.38 -4.07
C ALA A 32 -2.17 1.40 -3.34
N LEU A 33 -3.39 1.87 -3.06
CA LEU A 33 -4.49 1.07 -2.54
C LEU A 33 -5.44 0.76 -3.69
N ILE A 34 -5.68 -0.53 -3.94
CA ILE A 34 -6.63 -1.00 -4.94
C ILE A 34 -7.77 -1.70 -4.21
N LEU A 35 -9.00 -1.26 -4.46
CA LEU A 35 -10.21 -1.94 -4.05
C LEU A 35 -10.68 -2.86 -5.20
N ASP A 36 -10.90 -4.13 -4.92
CA ASP A 36 -11.49 -5.05 -5.89
C ASP A 36 -13.04 -5.05 -5.83
N SER A 37 -13.68 -5.72 -6.79
CA SER A 37 -15.15 -5.81 -6.86
C SER A 37 -15.79 -6.56 -5.68
N ASN A 38 -15.00 -7.30 -4.91
CA ASN A 38 -15.45 -8.06 -3.74
C ASN A 38 -15.27 -7.26 -2.45
N GLY A 39 -14.77 -6.02 -2.52
CA GLY A 39 -14.51 -5.16 -1.37
C GLY A 39 -13.20 -5.45 -0.64
N ASN A 40 -12.30 -6.25 -1.22
CA ASN A 40 -10.97 -6.46 -0.66
C ASN A 40 -10.05 -5.28 -1.01
N VAL A 41 -9.19 -4.92 -0.06
CA VAL A 41 -8.17 -3.88 -0.25
C VAL A 41 -6.80 -4.51 -0.41
N ALA A 42 -6.16 -4.27 -1.55
CA ALA A 42 -4.78 -4.64 -1.82
C ALA A 42 -3.86 -3.41 -1.72
N VAL A 43 -2.74 -3.54 -1.01
CA VAL A 43 -1.67 -2.54 -0.98
C VAL A 43 -0.57 -2.98 -1.95
N ILE A 44 -0.29 -2.17 -2.96
CA ILE A 44 0.71 -2.48 -3.99
C ILE A 44 1.77 -1.39 -4.08
N ASP A 45 2.97 -1.77 -4.51
CA ASP A 45 4.05 -0.84 -4.82
C ASP A 45 3.67 0.10 -5.97
N ILE A 46 3.89 1.40 -5.79
CA ILE A 46 4.00 2.33 -6.92
C ILE A 46 5.42 2.23 -7.45
N THR A 47 5.82 1.04 -7.92
CA THR A 47 6.93 1.01 -8.88
C THR A 47 6.42 1.74 -10.11
N GLU A 48 7.10 2.80 -10.54
CA GLU A 48 7.03 3.23 -11.93
C GLU A 48 7.31 2.00 -12.79
N LYS A 49 6.26 1.30 -13.23
CA LYS A 49 6.39 0.47 -14.41
C LYS A 49 6.68 1.49 -15.50
N LYS A 50 7.96 1.68 -15.84
CA LYS A 50 8.38 2.14 -17.16
C LYS A 50 7.76 1.17 -18.17
N LYS A 51 6.49 1.38 -18.49
CA LYS A 51 5.83 0.80 -19.64
C LYS A 51 6.49 1.45 -20.84
N GLY A 52 7.37 0.70 -21.51
CA GLY A 52 7.82 1.05 -22.86
C GLY A 52 9.32 1.24 -23.04
N GLY A 53 10.13 0.26 -22.64
CA GLY A 53 11.27 -0.10 -23.48
C GLY A 53 10.75 -0.88 -24.67
N LYS A 54 10.47 -0.21 -25.79
CA LYS A 54 10.21 -0.88 -27.08
C LYS A 54 11.07 -0.21 -28.14
N LYS A 55 12.14 -0.95 -28.49
CA LYS A 55 13.03 -0.85 -29.66
C LYS A 55 13.73 0.48 -29.92
#